data_AF-A0A932TFT2-F1
#
_entry.id   AF-A0A932TFT2-F1
#
_cell.length_a   1.000
_cell.length_b   1.000
_cell.length_c   1.000
_cell.angle_alpha   90.00
_cell.angle_beta   90.00
_cell.angle_gamma   90.00
#
_symmetry.space_group_name_H-M   'P 1'
#
loop_
_entity.id
_entity.type
_entity.pdbx_description
1 polymer ?
#
loop_
_entity_poly.entity_id
_entity_poly.type
_entity_poly.pdbx_seq_one_letter_code
_entity_poly.pdbx_strand_id
1 'polypeptide(L)'
;MRRYVFLLFVAVIFVQCSRFEKSEKEKIRKLNQKTESIYRQSNDSFYPLKTPAHTPRTSYPWEVHIHLPKITKEFFRCKGSRTHPALSVLEGELPLLDCEGSSSHGLPIIHGKEGVYPLLIELLNYIQSKTGRRVIVTCGHRCPIHNSYADSSKENKTSKHQIGAEVDFYVQGMEERPLEIVGLAMQFFQETPPYSQDPEKFSFKLYEKGDVRTRIKPWLNKELFIKVFSADEGRD
;
A
#
# COMPACT_ATOMS: atom_id res chain seq x y z
N MET A 1 -32.65 0.33 55.93
CA MET A 1 -31.60 -0.66 56.25
C MET A 1 -32.06 -2.12 56.27
N ARG A 2 -33.14 -2.51 56.99
CA ARG A 2 -33.60 -3.92 57.08
C ARG A 2 -33.82 -4.65 55.74
N ARG A 3 -34.36 -3.97 54.70
CA ARG A 3 -34.59 -4.58 53.37
C ARG A 3 -33.31 -4.92 52.61
N TYR A 4 -32.27 -4.09 52.75
CA TYR A 4 -30.98 -4.33 52.11
C TYR A 4 -30.19 -5.45 52.78
N VAL A 5 -30.32 -5.59 54.11
CA VAL A 5 -29.72 -6.71 54.86
C VAL A 5 -30.37 -8.04 54.44
N PHE A 6 -31.68 -8.08 54.24
CA PHE A 6 -32.37 -9.28 53.76
C PHE A 6 -31.94 -9.66 52.33
N LEU A 7 -31.86 -8.70 51.41
CA LEU A 7 -31.38 -8.94 50.05
C LEU A 7 -29.94 -9.44 50.01
N LEU A 8 -29.07 -8.90 50.87
CA LEU A 8 -27.69 -9.35 50.96
C LEU A 8 -27.58 -10.78 51.51
N PHE A 9 -28.45 -11.15 52.47
CA PHE A 9 -28.52 -12.52 52.98
C PHE A 9 -28.99 -13.52 51.92
N VAL A 10 -30.00 -13.14 51.12
CA VAL A 10 -30.50 -13.95 50.00
C VAL A 10 -29.41 -14.11 48.92
N ALA A 11 -28.67 -13.06 48.60
CA ALA A 11 -27.57 -13.12 47.64
C ALA A 11 -26.44 -14.06 48.09
N VAL A 12 -26.10 -14.10 49.39
CA VAL A 12 -25.07 -15.01 49.92
C VAL A 12 -25.49 -16.47 49.80
N ILE A 13 -26.78 -16.80 49.99
CA ILE A 13 -27.29 -18.16 49.86
C ILE A 13 -27.19 -18.65 48.41
N PHE A 14 -27.53 -17.81 47.43
CA PHE A 14 -27.46 -18.20 46.01
C PHE A 14 -26.02 -18.41 45.48
N VAL A 15 -25.02 -17.70 46.04
CA VAL A 15 -23.62 -17.90 45.63
C VAL A 15 -23.08 -19.26 46.11
N GLN A 16 -23.52 -19.77 47.27
CA GLN A 16 -23.00 -21.03 47.81
C GLN A 16 -23.47 -22.28 47.05
N CYS A 17 -24.65 -22.27 46.41
CA CYS A 17 -25.13 -23.43 45.65
C CYS A 17 -24.33 -23.72 44.38
N SER A 18 -23.65 -22.74 43.79
CA SER A 18 -22.93 -22.90 42.51
C SER A 18 -21.57 -23.63 42.62
N ARG A 19 -21.03 -23.82 43.82
CA ARG A 19 -19.71 -24.46 44.04
C ARG A 19 -19.77 -25.96 44.31
N PHE A 20 -20.93 -26.50 44.68
CA PHE A 20 -21.06 -27.92 45.07
C PHE A 20 -20.97 -28.86 43.84
N GLU A 21 -21.61 -28.51 42.73
CA GLU A 21 -21.55 -29.33 41.50
C GLU A 21 -20.14 -29.47 40.91
N LYS A 22 -19.31 -28.43 41.00
CA LYS A 22 -17.92 -28.49 40.50
C LYS A 22 -17.07 -29.44 41.34
N SER A 23 -17.29 -29.47 42.66
CA SER A 23 -16.56 -30.37 43.57
C SER A 23 -16.92 -31.85 43.33
N GLU A 24 -18.20 -32.16 43.11
CA GLU A 24 -18.64 -33.53 42.84
C GLU A 24 -18.14 -34.03 41.48
N LYS A 25 -18.26 -33.21 40.43
CA LYS A 25 -17.74 -33.56 39.09
C LYS A 25 -16.23 -33.80 39.12
N GLU A 26 -15.49 -33.02 39.89
CA GLU A 26 -14.04 -33.20 40.03
C GLU A 26 -13.69 -34.46 40.84
N LYS A 27 -14.46 -34.80 41.88
CA LYS A 27 -14.32 -36.07 42.61
C LYS A 27 -14.60 -37.27 41.70
N ILE A 28 -15.68 -37.25 40.92
CA ILE A 28 -16.02 -38.30 39.95
C ILE A 28 -14.92 -38.40 38.89
N ARG A 29 -14.41 -37.27 38.39
CA ARG A 29 -13.30 -37.25 37.42
C ARG A 29 -12.05 -37.91 37.99
N LYS A 30 -11.69 -37.64 39.24
CA LYS A 30 -10.53 -38.26 39.91
C LYS A 30 -10.75 -39.77 40.14
N LEU A 31 -11.95 -40.18 40.53
CA LEU A 31 -12.29 -41.61 40.69
C LEU A 31 -12.23 -42.37 39.36
N ASN A 32 -12.65 -41.74 38.26
CA ASN A 32 -12.65 -42.35 36.93
C ASN A 32 -11.32 -42.18 36.19
N GLN A 33 -10.36 -41.45 36.75
CA GLN A 33 -9.06 -41.25 36.12
C GLN A 33 -8.23 -42.53 36.29
N LYS A 34 -8.25 -43.40 35.29
CA LYS A 34 -7.26 -44.47 35.15
C LYS A 34 -5.94 -43.83 34.75
N THR A 35 -4.98 -43.81 35.65
CA THR A 35 -3.60 -43.43 35.34
C THR A 35 -2.77 -44.69 35.22
N GLU A 36 -2.13 -44.89 34.08
CA GLU A 36 -1.03 -45.84 33.96
C GLU A 36 0.24 -45.13 34.36
N SER A 37 0.96 -45.70 35.33
CA SER A 37 2.24 -45.18 35.75
C SER A 37 3.29 -45.64 34.75
N ILE A 38 3.74 -44.71 33.90
CA ILE A 38 4.85 -44.95 32.98
C ILE A 38 6.13 -44.89 33.81
N TYR A 39 6.64 -46.05 34.22
CA TYR A 39 7.96 -46.17 34.85
C TYR A 39 9.02 -46.29 33.76
N ARG A 40 9.97 -45.37 33.75
CA ARG A 40 11.17 -45.48 32.91
C ARG A 40 12.10 -46.51 33.53
N GLN A 41 12.58 -47.46 32.74
CA GLN A 41 13.57 -48.42 33.23
C GLN A 41 14.96 -47.82 33.06
N SER A 42 15.90 -48.13 33.96
CA SER A 42 17.27 -47.58 33.92
C SER A 42 18.07 -47.98 32.66
N ASN A 43 17.55 -48.93 31.90
CA ASN A 43 18.07 -49.48 30.65
C ASN A 43 17.36 -48.92 29.40
N ASP A 44 16.48 -47.92 29.53
CA ASP A 44 15.91 -47.22 28.38
C ASP A 44 17.01 -46.41 27.66
N SER A 45 17.30 -46.79 26.42
CA SER A 45 18.24 -46.08 25.55
C SER A 45 17.55 -44.96 24.79
N PHE A 46 17.99 -43.73 25.01
CA PHE A 46 17.48 -42.56 24.29
C PHE A 46 18.27 -42.37 23.01
N TYR A 47 17.60 -42.33 21.87
CA TYR A 47 18.19 -41.81 20.65
C TYR A 47 18.37 -40.30 20.79
N PRO A 48 19.58 -39.74 20.60
CA PRO A 48 19.77 -38.31 20.61
C PRO A 48 18.98 -37.71 19.45
N LEU A 49 17.90 -36.98 19.77
CA LEU A 49 17.17 -36.20 18.80
C LEU A 49 18.10 -35.10 18.32
N LYS A 50 18.50 -35.14 17.05
CA LYS A 50 19.26 -34.05 16.44
C LYS A 50 18.40 -32.79 16.49
N THR A 51 18.97 -31.68 16.95
CA THR A 51 18.33 -30.37 16.86
C THR A 51 17.97 -30.10 15.39
N PRO A 52 16.71 -29.79 15.06
CA PRO A 52 16.33 -29.48 13.70
C PRO A 52 17.14 -28.27 13.22
N ALA A 53 17.93 -28.46 12.17
CA ALA A 53 18.66 -27.38 11.51
C ALA A 53 17.74 -26.73 10.47
N HIS A 54 17.77 -25.40 10.40
CA HIS A 54 17.06 -24.67 9.35
C HIS A 54 17.75 -24.92 8.00
N THR A 55 17.09 -25.65 7.11
CA THR A 55 17.56 -25.84 5.73
C THR A 55 16.99 -24.70 4.87
N PRO A 56 17.83 -23.77 4.36
CA PRO A 56 17.35 -22.75 3.44
C PRO A 56 16.80 -23.43 2.18
N ARG A 57 15.59 -23.04 1.75
CA ARG A 57 14.97 -23.59 0.55
C ARG A 57 15.76 -23.16 -0.68
N THR A 58 16.06 -24.09 -1.57
CA THR A 58 16.54 -23.77 -2.91
C THR A 58 15.46 -23.00 -3.67
N SER A 59 15.81 -21.85 -4.23
CA SER A 59 14.90 -21.08 -5.07
C SER A 59 14.48 -21.88 -6.30
N TYR A 60 13.21 -21.79 -6.69
CA TYR A 60 12.75 -22.42 -7.92
C TYR A 60 13.37 -21.74 -9.15
N PRO A 61 13.52 -22.42 -10.29
CA PRO A 61 14.10 -21.84 -11.51
C PRO A 61 13.41 -20.55 -12.00
N TRP A 62 12.10 -20.40 -11.77
CA TRP A 62 11.34 -19.19 -12.12
C TRP A 62 11.48 -18.06 -11.10
N GLU A 63 12.05 -18.32 -9.91
CA GLU A 63 12.40 -17.28 -8.93
C GLU A 63 13.75 -16.63 -9.25
N VAL A 64 14.57 -17.26 -10.11
CA VAL A 64 15.90 -16.76 -10.50
C VAL A 64 15.81 -15.59 -11.49
N HIS A 65 14.77 -15.57 -12.33
CA HIS A 65 14.54 -14.49 -13.28
C HIS A 65 13.36 -13.66 -12.79
N ILE A 66 13.66 -12.52 -12.16
CA ILE A 66 12.64 -11.53 -11.81
C ILE A 66 12.14 -10.89 -13.12
N HIS A 67 11.26 -11.59 -13.85
CA HIS A 67 10.55 -11.03 -14.99
C HIS A 67 9.47 -10.09 -14.46
N LEU A 68 9.87 -8.87 -14.11
CA LEU A 68 8.93 -7.83 -13.71
C LEU A 68 8.03 -7.49 -14.90
N PRO A 69 6.69 -7.38 -14.69
CA PRO A 69 5.78 -7.04 -15.77
C PRO A 69 6.13 -5.65 -16.31
N LYS A 70 6.29 -5.55 -17.63
CA LYS A 70 6.52 -4.25 -18.28
C LYS A 70 5.34 -3.33 -18.00
N ILE A 71 5.64 -2.10 -17.59
CA ILE A 71 4.62 -1.08 -17.35
C ILE A 71 4.10 -0.65 -18.71
N THR A 72 2.78 -0.75 -18.89
CA THR A 72 2.06 -0.33 -20.09
C THR A 72 1.10 0.81 -19.74
N LYS A 73 0.46 1.40 -20.76
CA LYS A 73 -0.55 2.44 -20.56
C LYS A 73 -1.71 2.01 -19.65
N GLU A 74 -1.99 0.71 -19.56
CA GLU A 74 -3.07 0.17 -18.73
C GLU A 74 -2.84 0.40 -17.23
N PHE A 75 -1.57 0.50 -16.79
CA PHE A 75 -1.22 0.82 -15.39
C PHE A 75 -1.62 2.25 -14.99
N PHE A 76 -1.91 3.10 -15.98
CA PHE A 76 -2.32 4.48 -15.77
C PHE A 76 -3.84 4.65 -15.82
N ARG A 77 -4.63 3.58 -15.94
CA ARG A 77 -6.10 3.75 -15.88
C ARG A 77 -6.53 4.33 -14.54
N CYS A 78 -7.64 5.04 -14.58
CA CYS A 78 -8.24 5.61 -13.39
C CYS A 78 -8.62 4.53 -12.39
N LYS A 79 -8.41 4.84 -11.11
CA LYS A 79 -8.60 3.92 -9.99
C LYS A 79 -9.75 4.33 -9.07
N GLY A 80 -10.65 5.20 -9.54
CA GLY A 80 -11.85 5.54 -8.78
C GLY A 80 -12.71 4.32 -8.49
N SER A 81 -13.48 4.40 -7.41
CA SER A 81 -14.37 3.33 -6.99
C SER A 81 -15.67 3.89 -6.40
N ARG A 82 -16.81 3.33 -6.79
CA ARG A 82 -18.11 3.59 -6.15
C ARG A 82 -18.18 3.14 -4.69
N THR A 83 -17.22 2.33 -4.23
CA THR A 83 -17.12 1.94 -2.82
C THR A 83 -16.46 3.01 -1.97
N HIS A 84 -15.86 4.04 -2.57
CA HIS A 84 -15.33 5.17 -1.82
C HIS A 84 -16.47 5.96 -1.15
N PRO A 85 -16.26 6.45 0.07
CA PRO A 85 -17.29 7.18 0.80
C PRO A 85 -17.65 8.48 0.08
N ALA A 86 -18.92 8.87 0.16
CA ALA A 86 -19.34 10.18 -0.32
C ALA A 86 -18.64 11.30 0.46
N LEU A 87 -18.08 12.29 -0.25
CA LEU A 87 -17.54 13.48 0.39
C LEU A 87 -18.67 14.49 0.59
N SER A 88 -18.86 14.90 1.85
CA SER A 88 -19.79 15.98 2.17
C SER A 88 -19.23 17.29 1.64
N VAL A 89 -19.95 17.90 0.71
CA VAL A 89 -19.73 19.31 0.37
C VAL A 89 -20.50 20.16 1.39
N LEU A 90 -20.24 21.48 1.43
CA LEU A 90 -20.89 22.43 2.36
C LEU A 90 -22.41 22.18 2.47
N GLU A 91 -23.00 22.51 3.62
CA GLU A 91 -24.43 22.30 3.89
C GLU A 91 -25.30 22.84 2.74
N GLY A 92 -26.07 21.94 2.10
CA GLY A 92 -26.98 22.26 0.99
C GLY A 92 -26.51 21.80 -0.39
N GLU A 93 -25.28 21.33 -0.55
CA GLU A 93 -24.79 20.76 -1.81
C GLU A 93 -24.93 19.23 -1.87
N LEU A 94 -25.05 18.70 -3.09
CA LEU A 94 -25.09 17.26 -3.30
C LEU A 94 -23.74 16.63 -2.91
N PRO A 95 -23.75 15.45 -2.27
CA PRO A 95 -22.51 14.76 -1.92
C PRO A 95 -21.69 14.46 -3.17
N LEU A 96 -20.38 14.68 -3.09
CA LEU A 96 -19.47 14.37 -4.17
C LEU A 96 -19.13 12.88 -4.13
N LEU A 97 -19.52 12.17 -5.18
CA LEU A 97 -19.28 10.74 -5.35
C LEU A 97 -18.11 10.50 -6.29
N ASP A 98 -17.38 9.42 -6.04
CA ASP A 98 -16.33 8.97 -6.94
C ASP A 98 -16.89 8.23 -8.17
N CYS A 99 -16.06 8.07 -9.20
CA CYS A 99 -16.39 7.31 -10.40
C CYS A 99 -16.19 5.78 -10.20
N GLU A 100 -16.48 4.97 -11.23
CA GLU A 100 -16.21 3.52 -11.20
C GLU A 100 -14.80 3.13 -11.70
N GLY A 101 -13.91 4.11 -11.87
CA GLY A 101 -12.54 3.87 -12.36
C GLY A 101 -12.51 3.24 -13.74
N SER A 102 -11.57 2.32 -13.95
CA SER A 102 -11.24 1.72 -15.25
C SER A 102 -12.38 0.98 -15.95
N SER A 103 -13.45 0.59 -15.24
CA SER A 103 -14.60 -0.08 -15.84
C SER A 103 -15.56 0.88 -16.55
N SER A 104 -15.55 2.17 -16.20
CA SER A 104 -16.49 3.16 -16.73
C SER A 104 -15.89 4.11 -17.76
N HIS A 105 -14.58 4.31 -17.75
CA HIS A 105 -13.91 5.22 -18.68
C HIS A 105 -12.52 4.73 -19.07
N GLY A 106 -12.13 5.11 -20.29
CA GLY A 106 -10.83 4.83 -20.89
C GLY A 106 -9.75 5.83 -20.48
N LEU A 107 -8.64 5.76 -21.20
CA LEU A 107 -7.57 6.76 -21.14
C LEU A 107 -7.94 7.98 -22.00
N PRO A 108 -7.31 9.15 -21.78
CA PRO A 108 -7.55 10.32 -22.63
C PRO A 108 -7.16 10.04 -24.08
N ILE A 109 -7.86 10.70 -25.01
CA ILE A 109 -7.59 10.60 -26.44
C ILE A 109 -6.46 11.58 -26.79
N ILE A 110 -5.31 11.03 -27.17
CA ILE A 110 -4.13 11.78 -27.61
C ILE A 110 -3.88 11.41 -29.07
N HIS A 111 -3.90 12.40 -29.97
CA HIS A 111 -3.76 12.20 -31.43
C HIS A 111 -4.73 11.13 -32.01
N GLY A 112 -5.98 11.13 -31.54
CA GLY A 112 -7.02 10.22 -32.03
C GLY A 112 -6.96 8.78 -31.49
N LYS A 113 -6.11 8.50 -30.50
CA LYS A 113 -6.03 7.19 -29.83
C LYS A 113 -5.98 7.33 -28.32
N GLU A 114 -6.54 6.36 -27.60
CA GLU A 114 -6.41 6.28 -26.15
C GLU A 114 -4.94 6.09 -25.73
N GLY A 115 -4.43 7.01 -24.91
CA GLY A 115 -3.03 6.98 -24.50
C GLY A 115 -2.70 7.80 -23.27
N VAL A 116 -1.46 7.64 -22.84
CA VAL A 116 -0.76 8.50 -21.88
C VAL A 116 0.56 8.93 -22.51
N TYR A 117 1.20 9.95 -21.96
CA TYR A 117 2.46 10.45 -22.51
C TYR A 117 3.54 9.35 -22.48
N PRO A 118 4.11 8.95 -23.64
CA PRO A 118 5.03 7.81 -23.73
C PRO A 118 6.26 7.92 -22.83
N LEU A 119 6.76 9.15 -22.65
CA LEU A 119 7.89 9.46 -21.76
C LEU A 119 7.70 8.90 -20.35
N LEU A 120 6.48 8.95 -19.80
CA LEU A 120 6.20 8.42 -18.46
C LEU A 120 6.35 6.89 -18.43
N ILE A 121 5.85 6.21 -19.46
CA ILE A 121 5.96 4.75 -19.56
C ILE A 121 7.44 4.33 -19.70
N GLU A 122 8.19 5.03 -20.55
CA GLU A 122 9.61 4.76 -20.79
C GLU A 122 10.43 4.97 -19.52
N LEU A 123 10.22 6.10 -18.84
CA LEU A 123 10.87 6.45 -17.58
C LEU A 123 10.63 5.40 -16.49
N LEU A 124 9.37 5.02 -16.26
CA LEU A 124 9.05 4.04 -15.21
C LEU A 124 9.62 2.66 -15.53
N ASN A 125 9.62 2.24 -16.80
CA ASN A 125 10.26 0.98 -17.21
C ASN A 125 11.78 1.03 -17.07
N TYR A 126 12.41 2.17 -17.34
CA TYR A 126 13.84 2.36 -17.09
C TYR A 126 14.17 2.28 -15.59
N ILE A 127 13.38 2.92 -14.73
CA ILE A 127 13.55 2.81 -13.28
C ILE A 127 13.37 1.34 -12.83
N GLN A 128 12.36 0.65 -13.36
CA GLN A 128 12.12 -0.77 -13.05
C GLN A 128 13.30 -1.66 -13.46
N SER A 129 13.90 -1.41 -14.64
CA SER A 129 15.03 -2.21 -15.13
C SER A 129 16.32 -1.94 -14.35
N LYS A 130 16.59 -0.68 -13.97
CA LYS A 130 17.78 -0.31 -13.19
C LYS A 130 17.72 -0.77 -11.74
N THR A 131 16.54 -0.73 -11.13
CA THR A 131 16.37 -1.15 -9.72
C THR A 131 16.19 -2.65 -9.57
N GLY A 132 15.69 -3.34 -10.60
CA GLY A 132 15.25 -4.73 -10.48
C GLY A 132 14.09 -4.89 -9.48
N ARG A 133 13.38 -3.80 -9.16
CA ARG A 133 12.27 -3.74 -8.21
C ARG A 133 11.00 -3.33 -8.93
N ARG A 134 9.86 -3.83 -8.44
CA ARG A 134 8.55 -3.48 -9.00
C ARG A 134 8.28 -1.99 -8.78
N VAL A 135 7.94 -1.29 -9.86
CA VAL A 135 7.42 0.08 -9.79
C VAL A 135 5.90 0.00 -9.66
N ILE A 136 5.36 0.60 -8.61
CA ILE A 136 3.92 0.57 -8.32
C ILE A 136 3.37 1.95 -8.60
N VAL A 137 2.65 2.07 -9.72
CA VAL A 137 1.86 3.26 -10.05
C VAL A 137 0.69 3.33 -9.08
N THR A 138 0.62 4.35 -8.25
CA THR A 138 -0.50 4.60 -7.33
C THR A 138 -1.60 5.37 -8.03
N CYS A 139 -1.27 6.38 -8.83
CA CYS A 139 -2.21 7.15 -9.63
C CYS A 139 -1.63 7.49 -11.01
N GLY A 140 -2.45 7.37 -12.06
CA GLY A 140 -2.11 7.74 -13.43
C GLY A 140 -3.11 8.75 -13.99
N HIS A 141 -4.00 8.31 -14.87
CA HIS A 141 -5.11 9.13 -15.35
C HIS A 141 -6.20 9.28 -14.28
N ARG A 142 -6.68 10.50 -14.06
CA ARG A 142 -7.90 10.78 -13.28
C ARG A 142 -8.97 11.34 -14.23
N CYS A 143 -10.16 10.76 -14.29
CA CYS A 143 -11.26 11.39 -15.00
C CYS A 143 -11.73 12.65 -14.25
N PRO A 144 -12.47 13.59 -14.89
CA PRO A 144 -12.89 14.83 -14.24
C PRO A 144 -13.65 14.62 -12.91
N ILE A 145 -14.48 13.56 -12.84
CA ILE A 145 -15.23 13.19 -11.63
C ILE A 145 -14.26 12.73 -10.53
N HIS A 146 -13.40 11.74 -10.81
CA HIS A 146 -12.43 11.23 -9.84
C HIS A 146 -11.43 12.29 -9.39
N ASN A 147 -11.02 13.16 -10.31
CA ASN A 147 -10.12 14.26 -10.02
C ASN A 147 -10.75 15.25 -9.04
N SER A 148 -12.00 15.63 -9.28
CA SER A 148 -12.75 16.52 -8.38
C SER A 148 -13.01 15.86 -7.02
N TYR A 149 -13.29 14.55 -7.03
CA TYR A 149 -13.45 13.75 -5.81
C TYR A 149 -12.17 13.72 -4.98
N ALA A 150 -11.00 13.49 -5.60
CA ALA A 150 -9.73 13.44 -4.89
C ALA A 150 -9.30 14.82 -4.35
N ASP A 151 -9.45 15.88 -5.13
CA ASP A 151 -9.23 17.25 -4.68
C ASP A 151 -10.14 18.24 -5.44
N SER A 152 -11.03 18.91 -4.71
CA SER A 152 -12.00 19.86 -5.25
C SER A 152 -11.46 21.29 -5.41
N SER A 153 -10.19 21.51 -5.07
CA SER A 153 -9.51 22.80 -5.20
C SER A 153 -9.52 23.34 -6.63
N LYS A 154 -9.43 24.66 -6.79
CA LYS A 154 -9.43 25.29 -8.11
C LYS A 154 -8.16 24.93 -8.89
N GLU A 155 -7.05 24.77 -8.19
CA GLU A 155 -5.75 24.38 -8.76
C GLU A 155 -5.80 22.97 -9.37
N ASN A 156 -6.52 22.05 -8.73
CA ASN A 156 -6.61 20.67 -9.19
C ASN A 156 -7.48 20.51 -10.45
N LYS A 157 -8.29 21.51 -10.83
CA LYS A 157 -9.09 21.48 -12.08
C LYS A 157 -8.22 21.36 -13.34
N THR A 158 -6.99 21.84 -13.28
CA THR A 158 -6.00 21.76 -14.37
C THR A 158 -4.94 20.69 -14.15
N SER A 159 -5.26 19.66 -13.35
CA SER A 159 -4.36 18.56 -13.05
C SER A 159 -3.88 17.84 -14.31
N LYS A 160 -2.58 17.53 -14.36
CA LYS A 160 -1.99 16.83 -15.50
C LYS A 160 -2.38 15.35 -15.52
N HIS A 161 -2.87 14.80 -14.40
CA HIS A 161 -3.51 13.49 -14.39
C HIS A 161 -4.73 13.40 -15.33
N GLN A 162 -5.48 14.49 -15.52
CA GLN A 162 -6.65 14.48 -16.41
C GLN A 162 -6.28 14.26 -17.88
N ILE A 163 -5.08 14.68 -18.29
CA ILE A 163 -4.59 14.53 -19.66
C ILE A 163 -3.56 13.39 -19.81
N GLY A 164 -3.36 12.57 -18.77
CA GLY A 164 -2.43 11.45 -18.81
C GLY A 164 -0.96 11.86 -18.87
N ALA A 165 -0.63 13.05 -18.36
CA ALA A 165 0.72 13.65 -18.36
C ALA A 165 1.35 13.73 -16.96
N GLU A 166 0.78 13.02 -15.99
CA GLU A 166 1.27 12.94 -14.61
C GLU A 166 1.10 11.52 -14.07
N VAL A 167 2.02 11.12 -13.20
CA VAL A 167 2.01 9.81 -12.57
C VAL A 167 2.56 9.87 -11.16
N ASP A 168 1.85 9.17 -10.28
CA ASP A 168 2.21 8.95 -8.91
C ASP A 168 2.66 7.52 -8.77
N PHE A 169 3.84 7.30 -8.20
CA PHE A 169 4.37 5.96 -8.03
C PHE A 169 5.35 5.87 -6.85
N TYR A 170 5.64 4.64 -6.45
CA TYR A 170 6.77 4.30 -5.61
C TYR A 170 7.46 3.04 -6.15
N VAL A 171 8.68 2.78 -5.68
CA VAL A 171 9.44 1.58 -6.02
C VAL A 171 9.49 0.66 -4.82
N GLN A 172 9.03 -0.57 -4.99
CA GLN A 172 8.88 -1.52 -3.90
C GLN A 172 10.22 -1.82 -3.22
N GLY A 173 10.31 -1.58 -1.91
CA GLY A 173 11.55 -1.73 -1.11
C GLY A 173 12.52 -0.55 -1.24
N MET A 174 12.08 0.58 -1.79
CA MET A 174 12.84 1.84 -1.91
C MET A 174 12.00 3.06 -1.48
N GLU A 175 10.94 2.85 -0.71
CA GLU A 175 10.01 3.89 -0.25
C GLU A 175 10.72 4.99 0.57
N GLU A 176 11.68 4.60 1.39
CA GLU A 176 12.49 5.50 2.23
C GLU A 176 13.68 6.14 1.47
N ARG A 177 13.83 5.85 0.17
CA ARG A 177 14.96 6.31 -0.64
C ARG A 177 14.50 7.02 -1.93
N PRO A 178 13.58 8.00 -1.84
CA PRO A 178 12.99 8.63 -3.03
C PRO A 178 14.02 9.42 -3.85
N LEU A 179 15.06 9.97 -3.22
CA LEU A 179 16.10 10.73 -3.93
C LEU A 179 16.96 9.85 -4.84
N GLU A 180 17.13 8.55 -4.53
CA GLU A 180 17.78 7.61 -5.45
C GLU A 180 16.94 7.44 -6.73
N ILE A 181 15.60 7.39 -6.58
CA ILE A 181 14.66 7.30 -7.70
C ILE A 181 14.67 8.57 -8.54
N VAL A 182 14.77 9.76 -7.90
CA VAL A 182 14.97 11.04 -8.61
C VAL A 182 16.28 11.00 -9.40
N GLY A 183 17.36 10.49 -8.81
CA GLY A 183 18.65 10.32 -9.49
C GLY A 183 18.54 9.44 -10.73
N LEU A 184 17.87 8.29 -10.63
CA LEU A 184 17.61 7.42 -11.77
C LEU A 184 16.74 8.09 -12.83
N ALA A 185 15.75 8.88 -12.42
CA ALA A 185 14.91 9.62 -13.35
C ALA A 185 15.71 10.67 -14.14
N MET A 186 16.66 11.35 -13.50
CA MET A 186 17.57 12.29 -14.19
C MET A 186 18.57 11.55 -15.09
N GLN A 187 19.10 10.42 -14.62
CA GLN A 187 20.02 9.57 -15.39
C GLN A 187 19.38 9.07 -16.70
N PHE A 188 18.08 8.77 -16.70
CA PHE A 188 17.34 8.41 -17.92
C PHE A 188 17.53 9.45 -19.03
N PHE A 189 17.40 10.75 -18.73
CA PHE A 189 17.55 11.81 -19.74
C PHE A 189 19.00 12.00 -20.20
N GLN A 190 19.97 11.64 -19.35
CA GLN A 190 21.39 11.70 -19.69
C GLN A 190 21.82 10.53 -20.59
N GLU A 191 21.22 9.34 -20.41
CA GLU A 191 21.60 8.13 -21.13
C GLU A 191 20.77 7.86 -22.39
N THR A 192 19.54 8.38 -22.47
CA THR A 192 18.57 7.95 -23.48
C THR A 192 18.41 9.00 -24.59
N PRO A 193 18.75 8.70 -25.86
CA PRO A 193 18.41 9.55 -27.00
C PRO A 193 16.89 9.61 -27.23
N PRO A 194 16.34 10.73 -27.74
CA PRO A 194 17.04 11.95 -28.14
C PRO A 194 17.33 12.91 -26.97
N TYR A 195 16.91 12.59 -25.74
CA TYR A 195 17.00 13.49 -24.59
C TYR A 195 18.43 13.88 -24.24
N SER A 196 19.36 12.93 -24.36
CA SER A 196 20.78 13.12 -24.07
C SER A 196 21.50 14.07 -25.04
N GLN A 197 20.88 14.40 -26.16
CA GLN A 197 21.45 15.28 -27.19
C GLN A 197 21.05 16.76 -27.03
N ASP A 198 20.08 17.05 -26.16
CA ASP A 198 19.54 18.40 -25.94
C ASP A 198 19.74 18.83 -24.47
N PRO A 199 20.61 19.82 -24.19
CA PRO A 199 20.85 20.34 -22.84
C PRO A 199 19.58 20.80 -22.12
N GLU A 200 18.57 21.30 -22.84
CA GLU A 200 17.30 21.71 -22.20
C GLU A 200 16.50 20.51 -21.68
N LYS A 201 16.78 19.31 -22.19
CA LYS A 201 16.10 18.06 -21.83
C LYS A 201 16.88 17.23 -20.82
N PHE A 202 18.21 17.27 -20.77
CA PHE A 202 18.94 16.49 -19.74
C PHE A 202 19.39 17.34 -18.53
N SER A 203 19.39 18.68 -18.63
CA SER A 203 19.78 19.56 -17.53
C SER A 203 18.57 19.88 -16.64
N PHE A 204 18.59 19.37 -15.41
CA PHE A 204 17.57 19.65 -14.41
C PHE A 204 17.95 20.85 -13.55
N LYS A 205 16.96 21.70 -13.27
CA LYS A 205 17.06 22.83 -12.35
C LYS A 205 16.12 22.61 -11.17
N LEU A 206 16.50 23.13 -10.00
CA LEU A 206 15.60 23.21 -8.87
C LEU A 206 14.49 24.24 -9.17
N TYR A 207 13.26 23.87 -8.84
CA TYR A 207 12.14 24.78 -8.89
C TYR A 207 12.16 25.70 -7.67
N GLU A 208 12.27 27.01 -7.91
CA GLU A 208 12.44 27.99 -6.84
C GLU A 208 11.16 28.69 -6.42
N LYS A 209 10.08 28.57 -7.20
CA LYS A 209 8.80 29.16 -6.83
C LYS A 209 8.21 28.37 -5.64
N GLY A 210 7.79 29.09 -4.62
CA GLY A 210 7.24 28.54 -3.36
C GLY A 210 5.76 28.15 -3.45
N ASP A 211 5.24 27.90 -4.64
CA ASP A 211 3.83 27.56 -4.91
C ASP A 211 3.56 26.04 -4.87
N VAL A 212 4.53 25.24 -4.41
CA VAL A 212 4.41 23.77 -4.30
C VAL A 212 4.32 23.36 -2.84
N ARG A 213 3.42 22.43 -2.54
CA ARG A 213 3.18 21.88 -1.20
C ARG A 213 4.15 20.74 -0.84
N THR A 214 5.44 20.88 -1.17
CA THR A 214 6.48 19.90 -0.85
C THR A 214 7.65 20.58 -0.13
N ARG A 215 8.16 19.95 0.94
CA ARG A 215 9.36 20.42 1.68
C ARG A 215 10.60 20.30 0.83
N ILE A 216 10.70 19.19 0.09
CA ILE A 216 11.78 18.99 -0.88
C ILE A 216 11.43 19.81 -2.12
N LYS A 217 12.35 20.70 -2.51
CA LYS A 217 12.19 21.51 -3.72
C LYS A 217 12.11 20.60 -4.96
N PRO A 218 11.09 20.76 -5.82
CA PRO A 218 10.98 19.98 -7.04
C PRO A 218 12.14 20.21 -8.00
N TRP A 219 12.33 19.27 -8.93
CA TRP A 219 13.25 19.42 -10.05
C TRP A 219 12.49 19.51 -11.36
N LEU A 220 13.02 20.25 -12.32
CA LEU A 220 12.42 20.37 -13.64
C LEU A 220 13.45 20.52 -14.76
N ASN A 221 13.06 20.07 -15.94
CA ASN A 221 13.67 20.40 -17.23
C ASN A 221 12.54 20.78 -18.21
N LYS A 222 12.83 20.80 -19.51
CA LYS A 222 11.82 21.09 -20.54
C LYS A 222 10.68 20.06 -20.64
N GLU A 223 10.90 18.81 -20.24
CA GLU A 223 10.02 17.66 -20.49
C GLU A 223 9.32 17.12 -19.23
N LEU A 224 9.91 17.30 -18.05
CA LEU A 224 9.56 16.63 -16.81
C LEU A 224 9.64 17.58 -15.60
N PHE A 225 8.68 17.42 -14.69
CA PHE A 225 8.64 18.09 -13.39
C PHE A 225 8.49 17.03 -12.29
N ILE A 226 9.46 16.92 -11.39
CA ILE A 226 9.58 15.85 -10.40
C ILE A 226 9.30 16.43 -9.01
N LYS A 227 8.26 15.93 -8.35
CA LYS A 227 7.92 16.24 -6.96
C LYS A 227 8.20 15.02 -6.07
N VAL A 228 8.73 15.25 -4.88
CA VAL A 228 8.86 14.22 -3.84
C VAL A 228 7.98 14.63 -2.67
N PHE A 229 7.11 13.72 -2.26
CA PHE A 229 6.24 13.90 -1.11
C PHE A 229 6.77 13.07 0.06
N SER A 230 6.93 13.72 1.21
CA SER A 230 7.28 13.08 2.48
C SER A 230 6.04 12.42 3.11
N ALA A 231 6.24 11.49 4.04
CA ALA A 231 5.13 10.73 4.65
C ALA A 231 4.08 11.61 5.36
N ASP A 232 4.48 12.78 5.84
CA ASP A 232 3.62 13.75 6.52
C ASP A 232 3.11 14.88 5.60
N GLU A 233 3.54 14.85 4.33
CA GLU A 233 2.96 15.68 3.28
C GLU A 233 1.78 14.90 2.72
N GLY A 234 0.61 15.12 3.34
CA GLY A 234 -0.64 14.48 2.94
C GLY A 234 -0.78 14.44 1.42
N ARG A 235 -1.05 13.26 0.90
CA ARG A 235 -1.33 13.02 -0.51
C ARG A 235 -2.67 12.30 -0.56
N ASP A 236 -3.68 13.06 -0.97
CA ASP A 236 -5.11 12.68 -1.01
C ASP A 236 -5.65 12.19 0.35
#